data_AF-L0HGV5-F1
#
_entry.id   AF-L0HGV5-F1
#
_cell.length_a   1.000
_cell.length_b   1.000
_cell.length_c   1.000
_cell.angle_alpha   90.00
_cell.angle_beta   90.00
_cell.angle_gamma   90.00
#
_symmetry.space_group_name_H-M   'P 1'
#
loop_
_entity.id
_entity.type
_entity.pdbx_description
1 polymer ?
#
loop_
_entity_poly.entity_id
_entity_poly.type
_entity_poly.pdbx_seq_one_letter_code
_entity_poly.pdbx_strand_id
1 'polypeptide(L)' 'MECQYTSCYVTCHRCSHAWTYMGIRLRSLQRSKKPVTVGCPRCHAKVAMQIKEAR' A
#
# COMPACT_ATOMS: atom_id res chain seq x y z
N MET A 1 14.88 -10.52 15.83
CA MET A 1 13.58 -10.04 15.32
C MET A 1 13.81 -9.50 13.92
N GLU A 2 13.55 -10.31 12.90
CA GLU A 2 13.65 -9.82 11.52
C GLU A 2 12.44 -8.93 11.23
N CYS A 3 12.66 -7.61 11.21
CA CYS A 3 11.67 -6.68 10.69
C CYS A 3 11.56 -6.90 9.17
N GLN A 4 10.79 -7.90 8.75
CA GLN A 4 10.46 -8.09 7.34
C GLN A 4 9.58 -6.91 6.89
N TYR A 5 10.20 -5.98 6.18
CA TYR A 5 9.52 -4.85 5.55
C TYR A 5 8.74 -5.37 4.33
N THR A 6 7.41 -5.39 4.41
CA THR A 6 6.58 -5.58 3.22
C THR A 6 6.51 -4.24 2.48
N SER A 7 6.91 -4.22 1.21
CA SER A 7 6.73 -3.07 0.30
C SER A 7 5.60 -3.36 -0.68
N CYS A 8 4.71 -2.39 -0.91
CA CYS A 8 3.65 -2.50 -1.92
C CYS A 8 3.78 -1.36 -2.93
N TYR A 9 3.71 -1.68 -4.22
CA TYR A 9 3.74 -0.68 -5.28
C TYR A 9 2.33 -0.13 -5.48
N VAL A 10 2.16 1.19 -5.33
CA VAL A 10 0.87 1.86 -5.42
C VAL A 10 0.91 2.86 -6.55
N THR A 11 -0.13 2.85 -7.40
CA THR A 11 -0.31 3.86 -8.45
C THR A 11 -1.60 4.61 -8.20
N CYS A 12 -1.53 5.95 -8.20
CA CYS A 12 -2.70 6.80 -8.05
C CYS A 12 -3.49 6.83 -9.36
N HIS A 13 -4.77 6.43 -9.32
CA HIS A 13 -5.67 6.54 -10.47
C HIS A 13 -5.97 7.98 -10.90
N ARG A 14 -5.74 8.97 -10.02
CA ARG A 14 -6.09 10.37 -10.25
C ARG A 14 -5.00 11.19 -10.95
N CYS A 15 -3.74 10.92 -10.64
CA CYS A 15 -2.59 11.68 -11.16
C CYS A 15 -1.51 10.79 -11.77
N SER A 16 -1.76 9.48 -11.87
CA SER A 16 -0.83 8.47 -12.37
C SER A 16 0.51 8.42 -11.62
N HIS A 17 0.61 9.07 -10.47
CA HIS A 17 1.81 9.03 -9.65
C HIS A 17 1.93 7.64 -9.02
N ALA A 18 3.07 7.00 -9.24
CA ALA A 18 3.40 5.71 -8.66
C ALA A 18 4.45 5.87 -7.56
N TRP A 19 4.27 5.18 -6.44
CA TRP A 19 5.20 5.19 -5.31
C TRP A 19 5.18 3.87 -4.56
N THR A 20 6.27 3.59 -3.85
CA THR A 20 6.38 2.43 -2.99
C THR A 20 5.89 2.78 -1.60
N TYR A 21 4.84 2.10 -1.15
CA TYR A 21 4.38 2.19 0.24
C TYR A 21 5.14 1.15 1.07
N MET A 22 5.96 1.61 2.01
CA MET A 22 6.71 0.77 2.94
C MET A 22 6.18 1.00 4.35
N GLY A 23 5.83 -0.06 5.08
CA GLY A 23 5.44 0.11 6.49
C GLY A 23 4.94 -1.14 7.18
N ILE A 24 5.14 -1.18 8.51
CA ILE A 24 4.72 -2.27 9.41
C ILE A 24 3.21 -2.56 9.29
N ARG A 25 2.41 -1.53 8.98
CA ARG A 25 0.96 -1.65 8.74
C ARG A 25 0.62 -2.65 7.63
N LEU A 26 1.45 -2.83 6.59
CA LEU A 26 1.18 -3.79 5.52
C LEU A 26 1.08 -5.23 6.03
N ARG A 27 1.87 -5.64 7.04
CA ARG A 27 1.77 -6.99 7.64
C ARG A 27 0.46 -7.21 8.37
N SER A 28 0.02 -6.25 9.17
CA SER A 28 -1.29 -6.30 9.84
C SER A 28 -2.44 -6.33 8.83
N LEU A 29 -2.25 -5.68 7.69
CA LEU A 29 -3.24 -5.59 6.61
C LEU A 29 -3.19 -6.78 5.64
N GLN A 30 -2.08 -7.53 5.55
CA GLN A 30 -2.09 -8.85 4.92
C GLN A 30 -2.97 -9.82 5.71
N ARG A 31 -2.92 -9.77 7.05
CA ARG A 31 -3.79 -10.60 7.90
C ARG A 31 -5.24 -10.16 7.86
N SER A 32 -5.48 -8.86 7.77
CA SER A 32 -6.83 -8.30 7.70
C SER A 32 -7.17 -8.09 6.24
N LYS A 33 -7.91 -9.01 5.60
CA LYS A 33 -8.39 -8.96 4.19
C LYS A 33 -9.13 -7.68 3.74
N LYS A 34 -9.08 -6.60 4.53
CA LYS A 34 -9.65 -5.30 4.25
C LYS A 34 -8.76 -4.52 3.28
N PRO A 35 -9.36 -3.81 2.31
CA PRO A 35 -8.63 -2.92 1.43
C PRO A 35 -8.01 -1.78 2.25
N VAL A 36 -6.73 -1.50 2.01
CA VAL A 36 -6.06 -0.39 2.67
C VAL A 36 -6.21 0.85 1.83
N THR A 37 -6.59 1.97 2.44
CA THR A 37 -6.63 3.25 1.76
C THR A 37 -5.38 4.06 2.10
N VAL A 38 -4.62 4.45 1.09
CA VAL A 38 -3.44 5.33 1.23
C VAL A 38 -3.66 6.64 0.51
N GLY A 39 -3.14 7.73 1.05
CA GLY A 39 -3.17 9.04 0.40
C GLY A 39 -2.05 9.14 -0.64
N CYS A 40 -2.37 9.62 -1.83
CA CYS A 40 -1.34 9.96 -2.81
C CYS A 40 -0.55 11.19 -2.33
N PRO A 41 0.79 11.15 -2.26
CA PRO A 41 1.58 12.28 -1.77
C PRO A 41 1.55 13.50 -2.69
N ARG A 42 1.13 13.35 -3.97
CA ARG A 42 1.01 14.48 -4.90
C ARG A 42 -0.35 15.16 -4.87
N CYS A 43 -1.42 14.39 -5.02
CA CYS A 43 -2.76 14.93 -5.21
C CYS A 43 -3.69 14.73 -4.01
N HIS A 44 -3.19 14.09 -2.95
CA HIS A 44 -3.90 13.74 -1.72
C HIS A 44 -5.16 12.88 -1.96
N ALA A 45 -5.32 12.34 -3.16
CA ALA A 45 -6.40 11.43 -3.48
C ALA A 45 -6.25 10.13 -2.68
N LYS A 46 -7.37 9.60 -2.19
CA LYS A 46 -7.44 8.32 -1.51
C LYS A 46 -7.37 7.19 -2.54
N VAL A 47 -6.36 6.34 -2.42
CA VAL A 47 -6.12 5.21 -3.30
C VAL A 47 -6.27 3.92 -2.49
N ALA A 48 -7.17 3.04 -2.92
CA ALA A 48 -7.29 1.71 -2.33
C ALA A 48 -6.18 0.82 -2.89
N MET A 49 -5.27 0.35 -2.03
CA MET A 49 -4.30 -0.67 -2.40
C MET A 49 -4.87 -2.06 -2.10
N GLN A 50 -4.82 -2.92 -3.12
CA GLN A 50 -5.05 -4.34 -2.96
C GLN A 50 -3.70 -5.00 -2.74
N ILE A 51 -3.48 -5.52 -1.53
CA ILE A 51 -2.29 -6.32 -1.26
C ILE A 51 -2.52 -7.66 -1.94
N LYS A 52 -2.02 -7.82 -3.18
CA LYS A 52 -1.93 -9.14 -3.79
C LYS A 52 -0.78 -9.86 -3.10
N GLU A 53 -1.10 -10.96 -2.43
CA GLU A 53 -0.07 -11.91 -1.97
C GLU A 53 0.74 -12.32 -3.21
N ALA A 54 2.03 -11.99 -3.22
CA ALA A 54 2.96 -12.65 -4.12
C ALA A 54 3.00 -14.10 -3.67
N ARG A 55 2.39 -14.97 -4.48
CA ARG A 55 2.31 -16.41 -4.27
C ARG A 55 3.69 -17.05 -4.48
#